data_AF-A0A380FJD9-F1
#
_entry.id   AF-A0A380FJD9-F1
#
_cell.length_a   1.000
_cell.length_b   1.000
_cell.length_c   1.000
_cell.angle_alpha   90.00
_cell.angle_beta   90.00
_cell.angle_gamma   90.00
#
_symmetry.space_group_name_H-M   'P 1'
#
loop_
_entity.id
_entity.type
_entity.pdbx_description
1 polymer ?
#
loop_
_entity_poly.entity_id
_entity_poly.type
_entity_poly.pdbx_seq_one_letter_code
_entity_poly.pdbx_strand_id
1 'polypeptide(L)'
;MEDYGHIQSSWQIIDDCEQVFNNFGTVIQASLLRAKKDRREHKYLRLRIVKGAYKESGKVAYQTSKEIDINYLELCKSHLQDGKFTSIATHDYDLITKLNSIY
;
A
#
# COMPACT_ATOMS: atom_id res chain seq x y z
N MET A 1 7.24 -1.85 -6.69
CA MET A 1 6.89 -0.44 -6.47
C MET A 1 8.11 0.26 -5.94
N GLU A 2 8.71 1.08 -6.79
CA GLU A 2 9.98 1.78 -6.55
C GLU A 2 9.69 3.19 -5.98
N ASP A 3 10.42 4.21 -6.40
CA ASP A 3 10.17 5.62 -6.05
C ASP A 3 8.99 6.20 -6.86
N TYR A 4 8.57 7.42 -6.50
CA TYR A 4 7.39 8.07 -7.04
C TYR A 4 7.39 8.19 -8.57
N GLY A 5 8.58 8.39 -9.18
CA GLY A 5 8.72 8.55 -10.63
C GLY A 5 8.26 7.32 -11.43
N HIS A 6 8.32 6.13 -10.83
CA HIS A 6 8.03 4.87 -11.50
C HIS A 6 6.63 4.32 -11.20
N ILE A 7 5.84 5.02 -10.39
CA ILE A 7 4.52 4.51 -9.98
C ILE A 7 3.57 4.40 -11.16
N GLN A 8 3.54 5.42 -12.03
CA GLN A 8 2.58 5.43 -13.13
C GLN A 8 2.88 4.34 -14.17
N SER A 9 4.15 4.14 -14.52
CA SER A 9 4.56 3.06 -15.41
C SER A 9 4.33 1.68 -14.79
N SER A 10 4.55 1.55 -13.47
CA SER A 10 4.25 0.31 -12.75
C SER A 10 2.76 -0.03 -12.81
N TRP A 11 1.87 0.95 -12.60
CA TRP A 11 0.43 0.73 -12.71
C TRP A 11 -0.01 0.32 -14.10
N GLN A 12 0.54 0.94 -15.15
CA GLN A 12 0.23 0.54 -16.52
C GLN A 12 0.53 -0.95 -16.78
N ILE A 13 1.70 -1.43 -16.32
CA ILE A 13 2.08 -2.84 -16.46
C ILE A 13 1.15 -3.74 -15.65
N ILE A 14 0.77 -3.32 -14.43
CA ILE A 14 -0.15 -4.06 -13.56
C ILE A 14 -1.52 -4.21 -14.20
N ASP A 15 -2.05 -3.14 -14.79
CA ASP A 15 -3.34 -3.12 -15.46
C ASP A 15 -3.33 -4.05 -16.68
N ASP A 16 -2.25 -4.02 -17.46
CA ASP A 16 -2.06 -4.94 -18.60
C ASP A 16 -1.96 -6.40 -18.13
N CYS A 17 -1.23 -6.66 -17.03
CA CYS A 17 -1.13 -7.98 -16.44
C CYS A 17 -2.48 -8.51 -15.92
N GLU A 18 -3.34 -7.64 -15.38
CA GLU A 18 -4.65 -8.03 -14.85
C GLU A 18 -5.57 -8.60 -15.94
N GLN A 19 -5.44 -8.12 -17.18
CA GLN A 19 -6.23 -8.63 -18.30
C GLN A 19 -5.86 -10.07 -18.68
N VAL A 20 -4.69 -10.56 -18.26
CA VAL A 20 -4.12 -11.83 -18.73
C VAL A 20 -3.88 -12.84 -17.60
N PHE A 21 -3.52 -12.37 -16.41
CA PHE A 21 -3.09 -13.20 -15.28
C PHE A 21 -3.97 -12.96 -14.05
N ASN A 22 -4.12 -13.97 -13.20
CA ASN A 22 -4.90 -13.88 -11.95
C ASN A 22 -4.12 -14.28 -10.70
N ASN A 23 -2.83 -14.59 -10.84
CA ASN A 23 -1.96 -15.15 -9.80
C ASN A 23 -0.80 -14.21 -9.42
N PHE A 24 -1.01 -12.90 -9.52
CA PHE A 24 -0.01 -11.89 -9.18
C PHE A 24 -0.56 -10.90 -8.16
N GLY A 25 0.31 -10.00 -7.71
CA GLY A 25 -0.02 -8.94 -6.79
C GLY A 25 1.00 -7.82 -6.87
N THR A 26 0.75 -6.75 -6.14
CA THR A 26 1.61 -5.57 -6.16
C THR A 26 1.77 -4.96 -4.76
N VAL A 27 2.47 -3.83 -4.68
CA VAL A 27 2.84 -3.15 -3.45
C VAL A 27 2.22 -1.75 -3.41
N ILE A 28 1.65 -1.37 -2.26
CA ILE A 28 1.23 -0.01 -1.94
C ILE A 28 2.15 0.55 -0.84
N GLN A 29 2.63 1.78 -1.04
CA GLN A 29 3.49 2.49 -0.09
C GLN A 29 2.68 3.53 0.68
N ALA A 30 2.54 3.34 1.99
CA ALA A 30 1.74 4.20 2.86
C ALA A 30 2.29 5.62 3.04
N SER A 31 3.56 5.86 2.71
CA SER A 31 4.15 7.20 2.76
C SER A 31 3.57 8.14 1.71
N LEU A 32 2.99 7.61 0.62
CA LEU A 32 2.53 8.43 -0.49
C LEU A 32 1.11 8.96 -0.28
N LEU A 33 0.88 10.22 -0.63
CA LEU A 33 -0.44 10.87 -0.54
C LEU A 33 -1.49 10.18 -1.45
N ARG A 34 -1.04 9.59 -2.56
CA ARG A 34 -1.90 8.86 -3.51
C ARG A 34 -2.30 7.45 -3.06
N ALA A 35 -1.67 6.90 -2.03
CA ALA A 35 -1.80 5.48 -1.66
C ALA A 35 -3.25 5.03 -1.43
N LYS A 36 -4.08 5.87 -0.81
CA LYS A 36 -5.51 5.56 -0.58
C LYS A 36 -6.30 5.45 -1.88
N LYS A 37 -5.99 6.30 -2.86
CA LYS A 37 -6.62 6.28 -4.19
C LYS A 37 -6.21 4.99 -4.90
N ASP A 38 -4.90 4.75 -5.01
CA ASP A 38 -4.36 3.59 -5.71
C ASP A 38 -4.88 2.27 -5.10
N ARG A 39 -4.92 2.16 -3.77
CA ARG A 39 -5.47 0.98 -3.07
C ARG A 39 -6.96 0.76 -3.37
N ARG A 40 -7.76 1.83 -3.47
CA ARG A 40 -9.19 1.73 -3.77
C ARG A 40 -9.43 1.29 -5.21
N GLU A 41 -8.66 1.81 -6.15
CA GLU A 41 -8.74 1.47 -7.58
C GLU A 41 -8.38 0.00 -7.80
N HIS A 42 -7.35 -0.50 -7.09
CA HIS A 42 -6.86 -1.87 -7.25
C HIS A 42 -7.25 -2.79 -6.08
N LYS A 43 -8.40 -2.52 -5.45
CA LYS A 43 -8.83 -3.20 -4.22
C LYS A 43 -9.02 -4.71 -4.35
N TYR A 44 -9.09 -5.23 -5.57
CA TYR A 44 -9.34 -6.63 -5.89
C TYR A 44 -8.06 -7.47 -5.98
N LEU A 45 -6.89 -6.80 -6.11
CA LEU A 45 -5.58 -7.45 -6.21
C LEU A 45 -5.14 -7.99 -4.86
N ARG A 46 -4.19 -8.94 -4.89
CA ARG A 46 -3.35 -9.22 -3.73
C ARG A 46 -2.41 -8.03 -3.51
N LEU A 47 -2.52 -7.34 -2.39
CA LEU A 47 -1.68 -6.19 -2.07
C LEU A 47 -0.73 -6.47 -0.91
N ARG A 48 0.53 -6.08 -1.08
CA ARG A 48 1.50 -5.91 0.01
C ARG A 48 1.54 -4.44 0.41
N ILE A 49 1.32 -4.15 1.69
CA ILE A 49 1.32 -2.78 2.20
C ILE A 49 2.61 -2.58 2.99
N VAL A 50 3.36 -1.53 2.64
CA VAL A 50 4.63 -1.14 3.27
C VAL A 50 4.56 0.33 3.70
N LYS A 51 5.44 0.78 4.60
CA LYS A 51 5.59 2.23 4.87
C LYS A 51 6.10 2.98 3.64
N GLY A 52 7.06 2.39 2.91
CA GLY A 52 7.78 3.04 1.80
C GLY A 52 9.27 3.14 2.14
N ALA A 53 10.13 2.98 1.14
CA ALA A 53 11.59 2.88 1.34
C ALA A 53 12.36 4.09 0.79
N TYR A 54 11.71 4.95 0.04
CA TYR A 54 12.34 6.07 -0.67
C TYR A 54 12.04 7.40 0.01
N LYS A 55 13.00 8.33 -0.05
CA LYS A 55 12.83 9.68 0.46
C LYS A 55 12.17 10.54 -0.62
N GLU A 56 10.91 10.83 -0.41
CA GLU A 56 10.07 11.57 -1.34
C GLU A 56 9.78 13.00 -0.87
N SER A 57 9.50 13.89 -1.81
CA SER A 57 9.17 15.28 -1.48
C SER A 57 7.82 15.39 -0.76
N GLY A 58 7.65 16.43 0.07
CA GLY A 58 6.38 16.75 0.74
C GLY A 58 5.22 17.06 -0.20
N LYS A 59 5.47 17.24 -1.51
CA LYS A 59 4.41 17.39 -2.52
C LYS A 59 3.68 16.08 -2.80
N VAL A 60 4.32 14.94 -2.55
CA VAL A 60 3.82 13.61 -2.95
C VAL A 60 3.78 12.61 -1.80
N ALA A 61 4.45 12.90 -0.69
CA ALA A 61 4.55 11.99 0.45
C ALA A 61 4.38 12.71 1.80
N TYR A 62 3.81 12.00 2.77
CA TYR A 62 3.83 12.36 4.18
C TYR A 62 5.27 12.47 4.67
N GLN A 63 5.52 13.45 5.54
CA GLN A 63 6.87 13.76 6.01
C GLN A 63 7.12 13.27 7.44
N THR A 64 6.07 12.96 8.19
CA THR A 64 6.20 12.45 9.57
C THR A 64 5.86 10.97 9.66
N SER A 65 6.62 10.23 10.46
CA SER A 65 6.35 8.80 10.71
C SER A 65 4.95 8.57 11.26
N LYS A 66 4.44 9.50 12.08
CA LYS A 66 3.09 9.41 12.65
C LYS A 66 2.00 9.42 11.56
N GLU A 67 2.11 10.31 10.58
CA GLU A 67 1.17 10.35 9.45
C GLU A 67 1.26 9.09 8.59
N ILE A 68 2.49 8.62 8.33
CA ILE A 68 2.74 7.38 7.59
C ILE A 68 2.11 6.18 8.31
N ASP A 69 2.27 6.10 9.63
CA ASP A 69 1.76 5.02 10.47
C ASP A 69 0.22 5.00 10.51
N ILE A 70 -0.40 6.17 10.63
CA ILE A 70 -1.85 6.32 10.55
C ILE A 70 -2.35 5.82 9.18
N ASN A 71 -1.74 6.30 8.09
CA ASN A 71 -2.13 5.89 6.75
C ASN A 71 -1.90 4.39 6.52
N TYR A 72 -0.78 3.83 7.02
CA TYR A 72 -0.46 2.41 6.93
C TYR A 72 -1.55 1.55 7.56
N LEU A 73 -1.98 1.89 8.79
CA LEU A 73 -3.05 1.15 9.49
C LEU A 73 -4.37 1.24 8.74
N GLU A 74 -4.73 2.41 8.21
CA GLU A 74 -5.96 2.61 7.44
C GLU A 74 -5.96 1.80 6.13
N LEU A 75 -4.83 1.78 5.41
CA LEU A 75 -4.67 0.99 4.18
C LEU A 75 -4.77 -0.51 4.48
N CYS A 76 -4.09 -0.99 5.52
CA CYS A 76 -4.17 -2.39 5.95
C CYS A 76 -5.60 -2.79 6.32
N LYS A 77 -6.24 -2.01 7.20
CA LYS A 77 -7.61 -2.27 7.65
C LYS A 77 -8.58 -2.28 6.49
N SER A 78 -8.54 -1.27 5.62
CA SER A 78 -9.47 -1.18 4.49
C SER A 78 -9.32 -2.33 3.50
N HIS A 79 -8.08 -2.76 3.20
CA HIS A 79 -7.87 -3.87 2.28
C HIS A 79 -8.24 -5.24 2.89
N LEU A 80 -8.03 -5.42 4.19
CA LEU A 80 -8.53 -6.59 4.92
C LEU A 80 -10.06 -6.65 4.91
N GLN A 81 -10.74 -5.51 5.09
CA GLN A 81 -12.21 -5.41 5.04
C GLN A 81 -12.79 -5.70 3.65
N ASP A 82 -12.02 -5.45 2.58
CA ASP A 82 -12.40 -5.84 1.22
C ASP A 82 -12.35 -7.37 0.98
N GLY A 83 -11.93 -8.16 1.98
CA GLY A 83 -11.89 -9.62 1.91
C GLY A 83 -10.77 -10.16 1.02
N LYS A 84 -9.75 -9.35 0.73
CA LYS A 84 -8.64 -9.71 -0.15
C LYS A 84 -7.36 -10.01 0.62
N PHE A 85 -6.55 -10.90 0.04
CA PHE A 85 -5.28 -11.28 0.66
C PHE A 85 -4.38 -10.06 0.79
N THR A 86 -4.00 -9.75 2.03
CA THR A 86 -3.22 -8.57 2.39
C THR A 86 -1.92 -8.99 3.03
N SER A 87 -0.78 -8.66 2.42
CA SER A 87 0.53 -8.85 3.04
C SER A 87 0.91 -7.61 3.86
N ILE A 88 0.89 -7.75 5.18
CA ILE A 88 1.31 -6.71 6.14
C ILE A 88 2.84 -6.74 6.22
N ALA A 89 3.52 -5.87 5.49
CA ALA A 89 4.97 -5.86 5.40
C ALA A 89 5.56 -4.73 6.25
N THR A 90 5.73 -5.03 7.53
CA THR A 90 6.37 -4.15 8.52
C THR A 90 7.07 -4.98 9.59
N HIS A 91 8.11 -4.42 10.19
CA HIS A 91 8.75 -4.94 11.41
C HIS A 91 8.31 -4.16 12.66
N ASP A 92 7.42 -3.17 12.50
CA ASP A 92 6.95 -2.31 13.57
C ASP A 92 5.98 -3.05 14.49
N TYR A 93 6.44 -3.33 15.71
CA TYR A 93 5.71 -4.10 16.70
C TYR A 93 4.39 -3.43 17.11
N ASP A 94 4.35 -2.10 17.23
CA ASP A 94 3.16 -1.38 17.64
C ASP A 94 2.08 -1.44 16.56
N LEU A 95 2.48 -1.33 15.28
CA LEU A 95 1.56 -1.46 14.15
C LEU A 95 1.01 -2.88 14.03
N ILE A 96 1.86 -3.90 14.21
CA ILE A 96 1.45 -5.30 14.21
C ILE A 96 0.43 -5.55 15.33
N THR A 97 0.73 -5.08 16.53
CA THR A 97 -0.15 -5.24 17.71
C THR A 97 -1.51 -4.57 17.49
N LYS A 98 -1.53 -3.34 16.95
CA LYS A 98 -2.77 -2.62 16.64
C LYS A 98 -3.61 -3.33 15.58
N LEU A 99 -2.99 -3.93 14.55
CA LEU A 99 -3.72 -4.68 13.53
C LEU A 99 -4.30 -5.97 14.09
N ASN A 100 -3.56 -6.68 14.94
CA ASN A 100 -4.03 -7.87 15.63
C ASN A 100 -5.13 -7.59 16.67
N SER A 101 -5.26 -6.36 17.19
CA SER A 101 -6.34 -6.05 18.14
C SER A 101 -7.66 -5.64 17.45
N ILE A 102 -7.65 -5.43 16.13
CA ILE A 102 -8.82 -5.01 15.35
C ILE A 102 -9.60 -6.22 14.80
N TYR A 103 -9.00 -7.41 14.81
CA TYR A 103 -9.55 -8.68 14.34
C TYR A 103 -9.33 -9.78 15.38
#